data_AF-A0A292Z2D2-F1
#
_entry.id   AF-A0A292Z2D2-F1
#
_cell.length_a   1.000
_cell.length_b   1.000
_cell.length_c   1.000
_cell.angle_alpha   90.00
_cell.angle_beta   90.00
_cell.angle_gamma   90.00
#
_symmetry.space_group_name_H-M   'P 1'
#
loop_
_entity.id
_entity.type
_entity.pdbx_description
1 polymer ?
#
loop_
_entity_poly.entity_id
_entity_poly.type
_entity_poly.pdbx_seq_one_letter_code
_entity_poly.pdbx_strand_id
1 'polypeptide(L)'
;MLAAAAAAAVLAGCTSTAPPAENVSGGAGGPIKVAAADSSCDVTTKEAPAGTISFTVTNTGSKVTEFYLYATGDRIMGEVENIGPGLTRDLIVEVPDGGTYTTACKPGMVGDGIRAAFTVTGNAARSVDQNTRLAEATAGYKRYVNSQIEALVPKTEEFAAAVKAGDVARAKALFPVSRTYWERIEPVAESFSDIDPKVDGRDDGEPGVAFTGYHRLEKDLWETGLQSDSPAMADALVADMKDLQTRVATLELTPVQLANGAKELLDEVATGKITGEEDRYSHTDLWDFKANVEGSQAAVAALRPVIDEKDKALGPLLDQRFAAVDTLLEQYRVGDGYKLYTELTPEDTKKMSDVVNALAEPISQVAVVVTS
;
A
#
# COMPACT_ATOMS: atom_id res chain seq x y z
N MET A 1 0.67 -28.67 57.73
CA MET A 1 0.28 -28.81 56.31
C MET A 1 -1.01 -28.03 56.11
N LEU A 2 -0.94 -26.76 55.71
CA LEU A 2 -2.10 -25.99 55.25
C LEU A 2 -1.74 -25.46 53.85
N ALA A 3 -2.61 -25.76 52.89
CA ALA A 3 -2.42 -25.55 51.46
C ALA A 3 -2.54 -24.07 51.09
N ALA A 4 -1.62 -23.59 50.25
CA ALA A 4 -1.69 -22.30 49.58
C ALA A 4 -2.55 -22.44 48.32
N ALA A 5 -3.59 -21.61 48.20
CA ALA A 5 -4.40 -21.49 46.99
C ALA A 5 -3.75 -20.43 46.07
N ALA A 6 -3.22 -20.88 44.93
CA ALA A 6 -2.79 -20.00 43.85
C ALA A 6 -3.98 -19.73 42.92
N ALA A 7 -4.40 -18.47 42.82
CA ALA A 7 -5.37 -18.04 41.83
C ALA A 7 -4.65 -17.86 40.48
N ALA A 8 -4.94 -18.72 39.52
CA ALA A 8 -4.51 -18.56 38.14
C ALA A 8 -5.40 -17.53 37.46
N ALA A 9 -4.84 -16.37 37.10
CA ALA A 9 -5.47 -15.42 36.21
C ALA A 9 -5.39 -15.96 34.77
N VAL A 10 -6.52 -16.32 34.20
CA VAL A 10 -6.63 -16.71 32.78
C VAL A 10 -6.66 -15.43 31.95
N LEU A 11 -5.58 -15.15 31.22
CA LEU A 11 -5.60 -14.16 30.16
C LEU A 11 -6.46 -14.70 29.02
N ALA A 12 -7.67 -14.16 28.87
CA ALA A 12 -8.48 -14.36 27.68
C ALA A 12 -7.88 -13.53 26.53
N GLY A 13 -7.09 -14.18 25.67
CA GLY A 13 -6.72 -13.62 24.38
C GLY A 13 -7.97 -13.42 23.55
N CYS A 14 -8.22 -12.17 23.13
CA CYS A 14 -9.25 -11.85 22.16
C CYS A 14 -8.84 -12.46 20.82
N THR A 15 -9.37 -13.65 20.54
CA THR A 15 -9.34 -14.22 19.20
C THR A 15 -10.54 -13.65 18.45
N SER A 16 -10.31 -12.96 17.34
CA SER A 16 -11.38 -12.54 16.44
C SER A 16 -12.12 -13.78 15.95
N THR A 17 -13.34 -14.00 16.45
CA THR A 17 -14.24 -15.06 15.99
C THR A 17 -15.09 -14.58 14.82
N ALA A 18 -14.45 -13.96 13.82
CA ALA A 18 -15.12 -13.66 12.56
C ALA A 18 -15.25 -14.95 11.75
N PRO A 19 -16.47 -15.34 11.32
CA PRO A 19 -16.62 -16.45 10.38
C PRO A 19 -15.96 -16.08 9.04
N PRO A 20 -15.39 -17.04 8.30
CA PRO A 20 -14.85 -16.79 6.97
C PRO A 20 -15.97 -16.27 6.05
N ALA A 21 -15.63 -15.29 5.20
CA ALA A 21 -16.53 -14.72 4.22
C ALA A 21 -17.18 -15.83 3.37
N GLU A 22 -18.49 -15.72 3.14
CA GLU A 22 -19.23 -16.68 2.33
C GLU A 22 -18.77 -16.64 0.87
N ASN A 23 -18.62 -17.84 0.28
CA ASN A 23 -18.20 -18.06 -1.10
C ASN A 23 -19.04 -17.25 -2.10
N VAL A 24 -18.41 -16.27 -2.76
CA VAL A 24 -18.94 -15.67 -3.98
C VAL A 24 -18.61 -16.60 -5.15
N SER A 25 -19.64 -16.97 -5.90
CA SER A 25 -19.55 -17.85 -7.06
C SER A 25 -19.31 -17.03 -8.32
N GLY A 26 -18.08 -17.04 -8.84
CA GLY A 26 -17.71 -16.45 -10.13
C GLY A 26 -16.45 -17.11 -10.67
N GLY A 27 -16.59 -17.93 -11.72
CA GLY A 27 -15.51 -18.70 -12.35
C GLY A 27 -15.45 -20.17 -11.92
N ALA A 28 -15.25 -21.08 -12.87
CA ALA A 28 -15.21 -22.52 -12.61
C ALA A 28 -13.94 -22.90 -11.82
N GLY A 29 -14.05 -22.92 -10.49
CA GLY A 29 -12.98 -23.21 -9.54
C GLY A 29 -12.89 -22.06 -8.54
N GLY A 30 -13.06 -22.36 -7.25
CA GLY A 30 -12.91 -21.36 -6.19
C GLY A 30 -11.51 -20.72 -6.15
N PRO A 31 -11.19 -19.89 -5.13
CA PRO A 31 -9.93 -19.17 -5.10
C PRO A 31 -8.73 -20.11 -5.19
N ILE A 32 -7.71 -19.68 -5.95
CA ILE A 32 -6.44 -20.38 -6.09
C ILE A 32 -5.72 -20.30 -4.75
N LYS A 33 -5.52 -21.44 -4.11
CA LYS A 33 -4.82 -21.46 -2.81
C LYS A 33 -3.32 -21.29 -3.02
N VAL A 34 -2.72 -20.49 -2.16
CA VAL A 34 -1.28 -20.25 -2.07
C VAL A 34 -0.83 -20.54 -0.64
N ALA A 35 0.13 -21.46 -0.48
CA ALA A 35 0.84 -21.63 0.78
C ALA A 35 2.21 -20.94 0.67
N ALA A 36 2.35 -19.81 1.36
CA ALA A 36 3.57 -19.01 1.41
C ALA A 36 4.42 -19.43 2.61
N ALA A 37 5.54 -20.10 2.37
CA ALA A 37 6.50 -20.52 3.38
C ALA A 37 7.83 -19.76 3.23
N ASP A 38 8.72 -19.90 4.21
CA ASP A 38 10.01 -19.18 4.21
C ASP A 38 10.92 -19.50 3.00
N SER A 39 10.69 -20.65 2.35
CA SER A 39 11.48 -21.13 1.20
C SER A 39 10.66 -21.77 0.07
N SER A 40 9.32 -21.77 0.15
CA SER A 40 8.44 -22.19 -0.95
C SER A 40 7.24 -21.26 -1.11
N CYS A 41 6.72 -21.19 -2.34
CA CYS A 41 5.49 -20.48 -2.68
C CYS A 41 4.60 -21.44 -3.47
N ASP A 42 3.79 -22.22 -2.75
CA ASP A 42 3.03 -23.33 -3.35
C ASP A 42 1.66 -22.84 -3.84
N VAL A 43 1.60 -22.47 -5.11
CA VAL A 43 0.36 -22.11 -5.82
C VAL A 43 -0.29 -23.38 -6.38
N THR A 44 -1.56 -23.63 -6.01
CA THR A 44 -2.25 -24.89 -6.32
C THR A 44 -2.51 -25.17 -7.80
N THR A 45 -2.48 -24.14 -8.65
CA THR A 45 -2.49 -24.27 -10.12
C THR A 45 -1.47 -23.29 -10.72
N LYS A 46 -0.93 -23.64 -11.87
CA LYS A 46 0.00 -22.79 -12.64
C LYS A 46 -0.70 -22.02 -13.76
N GLU A 47 -2.00 -22.23 -13.92
CA GLU A 47 -2.79 -21.54 -14.94
C GLU A 47 -4.22 -21.25 -14.47
N ALA A 48 -4.80 -20.20 -15.07
CA ALA A 48 -6.20 -19.81 -14.89
C ALA A 48 -6.75 -19.22 -16.21
N PRO A 49 -8.07 -19.22 -16.44
CA PRO A 49 -8.66 -18.44 -17.52
C PRO A 49 -8.51 -16.93 -17.26
N ALA A 50 -8.44 -16.14 -18.33
CA ALA A 50 -8.53 -14.69 -18.26
C ALA A 50 -9.86 -14.24 -17.63
N GLY A 51 -9.82 -13.11 -16.91
CA GLY A 51 -10.93 -12.56 -16.14
C GLY A 51 -10.51 -12.19 -14.72
N THR A 52 -11.45 -12.21 -13.79
CA THR A 52 -11.17 -12.03 -12.36
C THR A 52 -10.56 -13.30 -11.78
N ILE A 53 -9.37 -13.20 -11.20
CA ILE A 53 -8.65 -14.30 -10.55
C ILE A 53 -8.54 -13.97 -9.07
N SER A 54 -8.90 -14.93 -8.21
CA SER A 54 -8.76 -14.81 -6.77
C SER A 54 -7.73 -15.79 -6.24
N PHE A 55 -6.86 -15.31 -5.36
CA PHE A 55 -5.89 -16.10 -4.61
C PHE A 55 -6.23 -16.03 -3.12
N THR A 56 -6.21 -17.17 -2.44
CA THR A 56 -6.26 -17.24 -0.97
C THR A 56 -4.86 -17.60 -0.49
N VAL A 57 -4.19 -16.64 0.13
CA VAL A 57 -2.80 -16.73 0.53
C VAL A 57 -2.73 -16.99 2.03
N THR A 58 -2.22 -18.16 2.40
CA THR A 58 -1.93 -18.52 3.78
C THR A 58 -0.43 -18.48 4.01
N ASN A 59 0.01 -17.69 4.98
CA ASN A 59 1.39 -17.73 5.44
C ASN A 59 1.61 -18.94 6.36
N THR A 60 2.31 -19.94 5.85
CA THR A 60 2.70 -21.16 6.58
C THR A 60 4.15 -21.10 7.09
N GLY A 61 4.86 -19.99 6.80
CA GLY A 61 6.22 -19.71 7.25
C GLY A 61 6.29 -19.07 8.64
N SER A 62 7.49 -18.61 8.97
CA SER A 62 7.82 -17.96 10.25
C SER A 62 8.04 -16.46 10.13
N LYS A 63 8.23 -15.94 8.91
CA LYS A 63 8.39 -14.51 8.61
C LYS A 63 7.07 -13.89 8.17
N VAL A 64 6.91 -12.58 8.34
CA VAL A 64 5.90 -11.83 7.58
C VAL A 64 6.20 -11.99 6.08
N THR A 65 5.18 -12.17 5.24
CA THR A 65 5.34 -12.35 3.80
C THR A 65 4.31 -11.53 3.03
N GLU A 66 4.60 -11.31 1.76
CA GLU A 66 3.64 -10.82 0.77
C GLU A 66 3.37 -11.88 -0.29
N PHE A 67 2.35 -11.64 -1.11
CA PHE A 67 2.11 -12.36 -2.35
C PHE A 67 1.74 -11.41 -3.49
N TYR A 68 2.33 -11.64 -4.66
CA TYR A 68 2.19 -10.81 -5.85
C TYR A 68 1.75 -11.62 -7.05
N LEU A 69 0.97 -10.99 -7.94
CA LEU A 69 0.89 -11.37 -9.34
C LEU A 69 1.51 -10.28 -10.22
N TYR A 70 2.53 -10.64 -10.99
CA TYR A 70 3.20 -9.77 -11.95
C TYR A 70 2.80 -10.09 -13.39
N ALA A 71 2.62 -9.05 -14.19
CA ALA A 71 2.62 -9.12 -15.65
C ALA A 71 4.05 -9.07 -16.21
N THR A 72 4.17 -9.09 -17.54
CA THR A 72 5.46 -8.94 -18.22
C THR A 72 6.13 -7.61 -17.86
N GLY A 73 7.45 -7.64 -17.63
CA GLY A 73 8.24 -6.47 -17.25
C GLY A 73 8.09 -6.07 -15.77
N ASP A 74 7.78 -7.04 -14.89
CA ASP A 74 7.59 -6.87 -13.45
C ASP A 74 6.55 -5.82 -13.03
N ARG A 75 5.62 -5.51 -13.94
CA ARG A 75 4.46 -4.69 -13.62
C ARG A 75 3.53 -5.46 -12.67
N ILE A 76 3.20 -4.86 -11.54
CA ILE A 76 2.33 -5.47 -10.53
C ILE A 76 0.87 -5.41 -11.01
N MET A 77 0.21 -6.56 -11.05
CA MET A 77 -1.23 -6.67 -11.30
C MET A 77 -2.05 -6.52 -10.02
N GLY A 78 -1.47 -6.92 -8.90
CA GLY A 78 -1.96 -6.73 -7.55
C GLY A 78 -1.15 -7.55 -6.58
N GLU A 79 -1.24 -7.17 -5.31
CA GLU A 79 -0.52 -7.77 -4.21
C GLU A 79 -1.34 -7.77 -2.93
N VAL A 80 -0.86 -8.58 -2.00
CA VAL A 80 -1.33 -8.55 -0.63
C VAL A 80 -0.13 -8.63 0.30
N GLU A 81 0.03 -7.59 1.08
CA GLU A 81 1.20 -7.41 1.93
C GLU A 81 0.95 -7.74 3.40
N ASN A 82 2.04 -7.76 4.17
CA ASN A 82 2.00 -7.84 5.63
C ASN A 82 1.22 -9.06 6.16
N ILE A 83 1.35 -10.21 5.48
CA ILE A 83 0.74 -11.47 5.91
C ILE A 83 1.60 -12.07 7.01
N GLY A 84 1.23 -11.84 8.27
CA GLY A 84 1.91 -12.44 9.42
C GLY A 84 1.79 -13.98 9.48
N PRO A 85 2.70 -14.67 10.21
CA PRO A 85 2.67 -16.13 10.35
C PRO A 85 1.31 -16.67 10.79
N GLY A 86 0.79 -17.67 10.06
CA GLY A 86 -0.50 -18.31 10.32
C GLY A 86 -1.72 -17.50 9.86
N LEU A 87 -1.55 -16.29 9.34
CA LEU A 87 -2.64 -15.49 8.79
C LEU A 87 -2.97 -15.94 7.36
N THR A 88 -4.21 -15.67 6.98
CA THR A 88 -4.70 -15.85 5.61
C THR A 88 -5.28 -14.54 5.12
N ARG A 89 -4.97 -14.16 3.88
CA ARG A 89 -5.54 -13.01 3.19
C ARG A 89 -5.89 -13.39 1.76
N ASP A 90 -6.92 -12.74 1.22
CA ASP A 90 -7.31 -12.92 -0.17
C ASP A 90 -6.76 -11.78 -1.04
N LEU A 91 -6.37 -12.12 -2.27
CA LEU A 91 -6.02 -11.19 -3.33
C LEU A 91 -6.97 -11.42 -4.51
N ILE A 92 -7.64 -10.38 -4.98
CA ILE A 92 -8.46 -10.40 -6.20
C ILE A 92 -7.78 -9.52 -7.24
N VAL A 93 -7.62 -10.02 -8.46
CA VAL A 93 -7.01 -9.30 -9.58
C VAL A 93 -7.85 -9.47 -10.84
N GLU A 94 -7.89 -8.44 -11.68
CA GLU A 94 -8.54 -8.48 -12.99
C GLU A 94 -7.44 -8.67 -14.04
N VAL A 95 -7.48 -9.81 -14.73
CA VAL A 95 -6.46 -10.21 -15.70
C VAL A 95 -7.14 -10.55 -17.04
N PRO A 96 -7.51 -9.53 -17.83
CA PRO A 96 -8.33 -9.71 -19.03
C PRO A 96 -7.55 -10.31 -20.20
N ASP A 97 -6.24 -10.14 -20.23
CA ASP A 97 -5.39 -10.55 -21.34
C ASP A 97 -4.67 -11.88 -21.02
N GLY A 98 -4.80 -12.85 -21.90
CA GLY A 98 -4.04 -14.10 -21.81
C GLY A 98 -2.55 -13.89 -22.04
N GLY A 99 -1.71 -14.72 -21.41
CA GLY A 99 -0.27 -14.62 -21.54
C GLY A 99 0.50 -15.19 -20.36
N THR A 100 1.76 -14.79 -20.26
CA THR A 100 2.67 -15.18 -19.19
C THR A 100 2.69 -14.13 -18.09
N TYR A 101 2.54 -14.62 -16.87
CA TYR A 101 2.55 -13.88 -15.61
C TYR A 101 3.51 -14.58 -14.64
N THR A 102 3.80 -13.93 -13.53
CA THR A 102 4.64 -14.49 -12.46
C THR A 102 3.94 -14.33 -11.13
N THR A 103 3.79 -15.42 -10.38
CA THR A 103 3.41 -15.35 -8.97
C THR A 103 4.67 -15.28 -8.12
N ALA A 104 4.65 -14.53 -7.02
CA ALA A 104 5.76 -14.50 -6.08
C ALA A 104 5.25 -14.45 -4.63
N CYS A 105 5.88 -15.22 -3.75
CA CYS A 105 5.81 -14.97 -2.31
C CYS A 105 7.12 -14.29 -1.88
N LYS A 106 7.07 -13.26 -1.04
CA LYS A 106 8.28 -12.57 -0.54
C LYS A 106 8.45 -12.70 0.99
N PRO A 107 9.01 -13.82 1.50
CA PRO A 107 9.22 -13.99 2.93
C PRO A 107 10.24 -12.99 3.48
N GLY A 108 9.81 -12.17 4.42
CA GLY A 108 10.60 -11.08 4.98
C GLY A 108 10.51 -9.77 4.20
N MET A 109 9.62 -9.66 3.21
CA MET A 109 9.30 -8.39 2.54
C MET A 109 10.51 -7.75 1.82
N VAL A 110 11.44 -8.59 1.35
CA VAL A 110 12.67 -8.17 0.67
C VAL A 110 12.99 -9.09 -0.49
N GLY A 111 13.64 -8.55 -1.53
CA GLY A 111 14.06 -9.36 -2.67
C GLY A 111 12.97 -9.58 -3.71
N ASP A 112 13.39 -10.25 -4.78
CA ASP A 112 12.50 -10.74 -5.84
C ASP A 112 11.49 -11.81 -5.37
N GLY A 113 11.68 -12.36 -4.17
CA GLY A 113 10.87 -13.43 -3.62
C GLY A 113 11.05 -14.79 -4.31
N ILE A 114 10.19 -15.71 -3.93
CA ILE A 114 10.09 -17.06 -4.50
C ILE A 114 9.13 -16.98 -5.68
N ARG A 115 9.69 -16.79 -6.89
CA ARG A 115 8.93 -16.60 -8.13
C ARG A 115 8.61 -17.91 -8.84
N ALA A 116 7.42 -17.99 -9.43
CA ALA A 116 7.01 -19.09 -10.30
C ALA A 116 6.21 -18.56 -11.50
N ALA A 117 6.40 -19.20 -12.66
CA ALA A 117 5.64 -18.88 -13.86
C ALA A 117 4.15 -19.24 -13.69
N PHE A 118 3.28 -18.34 -14.13
CA PHE A 118 1.83 -18.49 -14.12
C PHE A 118 1.27 -18.15 -15.51
N THR A 119 0.34 -18.93 -16.02
CA THR A 119 -0.22 -18.74 -17.37
C THR A 119 -1.69 -18.35 -17.28
N VAL A 120 -2.05 -17.26 -17.94
CA VAL A 120 -3.46 -16.89 -18.13
C VAL A 120 -3.89 -17.27 -19.53
N THR A 121 -4.99 -18.04 -19.62
CA THR A 121 -5.47 -18.62 -20.88
C THR A 121 -6.69 -17.86 -21.42
N GLY A 122 -6.78 -17.74 -22.75
CA GLY A 122 -7.88 -17.02 -23.40
C GLY A 122 -7.80 -15.51 -23.19
N ASN A 123 -8.90 -14.81 -23.44
CA ASN A 123 -9.07 -13.39 -23.13
C ASN A 123 -10.47 -13.17 -22.57
N ALA A 124 -10.62 -12.19 -21.70
CA ALA A 124 -11.90 -11.76 -21.14
C ALA A 124 -12.16 -10.28 -21.47
N ALA A 125 -13.44 -9.90 -21.46
CA ALA A 125 -13.80 -8.49 -21.52
C ALA A 125 -13.36 -7.80 -20.22
N ARG A 126 -12.87 -6.57 -20.32
CA ARG A 126 -12.52 -5.77 -19.14
C ARG A 126 -13.80 -5.33 -18.42
N SER A 127 -13.76 -5.23 -17.11
CA SER A 127 -14.90 -4.78 -16.29
C SER A 127 -15.38 -3.38 -16.70
N VAL A 128 -14.44 -2.50 -17.07
CA VAL A 128 -14.70 -1.15 -17.56
C VAL A 128 -15.41 -1.13 -18.93
N ASP A 129 -15.21 -2.15 -19.77
CA ASP A 129 -15.90 -2.25 -21.07
C ASP A 129 -17.37 -2.69 -20.90
N GLN A 130 -17.67 -3.34 -19.78
CA GLN A 130 -18.99 -3.92 -19.50
C GLN A 130 -19.85 -3.06 -18.57
N ASN A 131 -19.22 -2.17 -17.79
CA ASN A 131 -19.91 -1.34 -16.80
C ASN A 131 -19.43 0.11 -16.88
N THR A 132 -20.30 0.99 -17.35
CA THR A 132 -19.99 2.42 -17.52
C THR A 132 -19.65 3.13 -16.21
N ARG A 133 -20.22 2.70 -15.07
CA ARG A 133 -19.90 3.29 -13.75
C ARG A 133 -18.48 2.92 -13.32
N LEU A 134 -18.04 1.68 -13.58
CA LEU A 134 -16.66 1.27 -13.34
C LEU A 134 -15.69 2.02 -14.27
N ALA A 135 -16.05 2.20 -15.55
CA ALA A 135 -15.26 3.01 -16.47
C ALA A 135 -15.11 4.47 -16.00
N GLU A 136 -16.21 5.09 -15.58
CA GLU A 136 -16.22 6.46 -15.05
C GLU A 136 -15.42 6.58 -13.74
N ALA A 137 -15.54 5.62 -12.83
CA ALA A 137 -14.78 5.54 -11.59
C ALA A 137 -13.28 5.47 -11.86
N THR A 138 -12.84 4.51 -12.67
CA THR A 138 -11.43 4.34 -13.06
C THR A 138 -10.88 5.58 -13.76
N ALA A 139 -11.63 6.15 -14.71
CA ALA A 139 -11.22 7.37 -15.40
C ALA A 139 -11.14 8.59 -14.44
N GLY A 140 -12.06 8.66 -13.46
CA GLY A 140 -12.05 9.67 -12.41
C GLY A 140 -10.83 9.57 -11.52
N TYR A 141 -10.54 8.38 -11.02
CA TYR A 141 -9.35 8.13 -10.21
C TYR A 141 -8.07 8.37 -11.02
N LYS A 142 -8.04 8.02 -12.31
CA LYS A 142 -6.89 8.33 -13.17
C LYS A 142 -6.60 9.83 -13.24
N ARG A 143 -7.63 10.68 -13.32
CA ARG A 143 -7.47 12.14 -13.26
C ARG A 143 -6.94 12.58 -11.90
N TYR A 144 -7.42 11.96 -10.81
CA TYR A 144 -6.89 12.22 -9.47
C TYR A 144 -5.39 11.91 -9.39
N VAL A 145 -4.96 10.70 -9.80
CA VAL A 145 -3.55 10.30 -9.80
C VAL A 145 -2.70 11.27 -10.62
N ASN A 146 -3.13 11.60 -11.85
CA ASN A 146 -2.42 12.56 -12.68
C ASN A 146 -2.28 13.93 -12.00
N SER A 147 -3.33 14.40 -11.30
CA SER A 147 -3.27 15.67 -10.56
C SER A 147 -2.31 15.61 -9.37
N GLN A 148 -2.17 14.47 -8.69
CA GLN A 148 -1.19 14.31 -7.62
C GLN A 148 0.23 14.36 -8.19
N ILE A 149 0.49 13.71 -9.32
CA ILE A 149 1.81 13.74 -9.98
C ILE A 149 2.14 15.13 -10.52
N GLU A 150 1.18 15.84 -11.11
CA GLU A 150 1.34 17.22 -11.56
C GLU A 150 1.73 18.17 -10.42
N ALA A 151 1.33 17.86 -9.18
CA ALA A 151 1.73 18.60 -7.98
C ALA A 151 3.02 18.06 -7.34
N LEU A 152 3.27 16.75 -7.43
CA LEU A 152 4.46 16.07 -6.92
C LEU A 152 5.72 16.63 -7.59
N VAL A 153 5.77 16.64 -8.93
CA VAL A 153 6.97 17.04 -9.68
C VAL A 153 7.47 18.44 -9.28
N PRO A 154 6.65 19.52 -9.28
CA PRO A 154 7.11 20.84 -8.84
C PRO A 154 7.52 20.88 -7.36
N LYS A 155 6.87 20.11 -6.49
CA LYS A 155 7.20 20.08 -5.06
C LYS A 155 8.51 19.36 -4.79
N THR A 156 8.79 18.28 -5.52
CA THR A 156 10.10 17.63 -5.53
C THR A 156 11.17 18.56 -6.11
N GLU A 157 10.87 19.33 -7.15
CA GLU A 157 11.79 20.34 -7.70
C GLU A 157 12.12 21.45 -6.68
N GLU A 158 11.12 21.93 -5.93
CA GLU A 158 11.33 22.89 -4.84
C GLU A 158 12.24 22.33 -3.74
N PHE A 159 12.00 21.08 -3.32
CA PHE A 159 12.81 20.37 -2.33
C PHE A 159 14.25 20.18 -2.83
N ALA A 160 14.41 19.65 -4.04
CA ALA A 160 15.70 19.43 -4.68
C ALA A 160 16.50 20.73 -4.84
N ALA A 161 15.84 21.84 -5.21
CA ALA A 161 16.49 23.14 -5.30
C ALA A 161 17.03 23.62 -3.94
N ALA A 162 16.30 23.39 -2.85
CA ALA A 162 16.76 23.75 -1.50
C ALA A 162 17.98 22.90 -1.08
N VAL A 163 17.96 21.59 -1.35
CA VAL A 163 19.12 20.69 -1.14
C VAL A 163 20.35 21.19 -1.92
N LYS A 164 20.18 21.47 -3.22
CA LYS A 164 21.27 21.92 -4.10
C LYS A 164 21.84 23.29 -3.71
N ALA A 165 21.02 24.16 -3.13
CA ALA A 165 21.45 25.46 -2.62
C ALA A 165 22.15 25.37 -1.25
N GLY A 166 22.14 24.20 -0.60
CA GLY A 166 22.62 24.05 0.78
C GLY A 166 21.70 24.70 1.82
N ASP A 167 20.45 25.03 1.45
CA ASP A 167 19.46 25.61 2.36
C ASP A 167 18.80 24.51 3.18
N VAL A 168 19.53 24.02 4.18
CA VAL A 168 19.12 22.88 5.02
C VAL A 168 17.79 23.16 5.71
N ALA A 169 17.58 24.38 6.24
CA ALA A 169 16.35 24.71 6.95
C ALA A 169 15.13 24.62 6.03
N ARG A 170 15.25 25.16 4.81
CA ARG A 170 14.18 25.08 3.81
C ARG A 170 13.96 23.65 3.31
N ALA A 171 15.04 22.92 3.03
CA ALA A 171 14.94 21.53 2.58
C ALA A 171 14.22 20.66 3.62
N LYS A 172 14.55 20.80 4.91
CA LYS A 172 13.85 20.11 6.00
C LYS A 172 12.35 20.44 6.07
N ALA A 173 11.98 21.70 5.88
CA ALA A 173 10.58 22.11 5.87
C ALA A 173 9.81 21.57 4.66
N LEU A 174 10.49 21.38 3.52
CA LEU A 174 9.88 20.88 2.28
C LEU A 174 9.80 19.36 2.22
N PHE A 175 10.64 18.62 2.93
CA PHE A 175 10.70 17.16 2.89
C PHE A 175 9.31 16.48 3.03
N PRO A 176 8.57 16.62 4.15
CA PRO A 176 7.27 15.95 4.31
C PRO A 176 6.19 16.51 3.39
N VAL A 177 6.30 17.80 3.01
CA VAL A 177 5.35 18.46 2.10
C VAL A 177 5.48 17.91 0.69
N SER A 178 6.72 17.61 0.25
CA SER A 178 6.97 17.08 -1.08
C SER A 178 6.56 15.61 -1.20
N ARG A 179 6.75 14.81 -0.14
CA ARG A 179 6.35 13.40 -0.07
C ARG A 179 4.83 13.20 -0.08
N THR A 180 4.06 14.13 0.47
CA THR A 180 2.59 14.04 0.56
C THR A 180 1.89 13.59 -0.73
N TYR A 181 2.38 14.00 -1.91
CA TYR A 181 1.77 13.63 -3.19
C TYR A 181 2.16 12.25 -3.70
N TRP A 182 3.35 11.76 -3.32
CA TRP A 182 3.82 10.41 -3.58
C TRP A 182 2.98 9.41 -2.77
N GLU A 183 2.92 9.61 -1.47
CA GLU A 183 2.17 8.79 -0.48
C GLU A 183 0.68 8.61 -0.82
N ARG A 184 0.06 9.64 -1.41
CA ARG A 184 -1.34 9.58 -1.85
C ARG A 184 -1.60 8.64 -3.03
N ILE A 185 -0.57 8.30 -3.79
CA ILE A 185 -0.68 7.51 -5.03
C ILE A 185 0.27 6.31 -5.04
N GLU A 186 0.88 6.01 -3.90
CA GLU A 186 1.93 5.01 -3.72
C GLU A 186 1.61 3.66 -4.38
N PRO A 187 0.41 3.05 -4.19
CA PRO A 187 0.06 1.79 -4.87
C PRO A 187 0.07 1.87 -6.40
N VAL A 188 -0.14 3.07 -6.96
CA VAL A 188 -0.06 3.29 -8.40
C VAL A 188 1.39 3.50 -8.84
N ALA A 189 2.20 4.18 -8.03
CA ALA A 189 3.62 4.37 -8.29
C ALA A 189 4.41 3.05 -8.18
N GLU A 190 4.11 2.24 -7.17
CA GLU A 190 4.73 0.94 -6.89
C GLU A 190 4.38 -0.12 -7.93
N SER A 191 3.29 0.08 -8.68
CA SER A 191 2.98 -0.77 -9.83
C SER A 191 4.12 -0.86 -10.85
N PHE A 192 5.05 0.11 -10.82
CA PHE A 192 6.35 0.09 -11.48
C PHE A 192 7.44 -0.30 -10.47
N SER A 193 7.76 -1.60 -10.41
CA SER A 193 8.65 -2.21 -9.41
C SER A 193 10.07 -1.61 -9.32
N ASP A 194 10.52 -0.82 -10.31
CA ASP A 194 11.82 -0.17 -10.30
C ASP A 194 11.81 1.29 -9.83
N ILE A 195 10.63 1.90 -9.63
CA ILE A 195 10.51 3.30 -9.22
C ILE A 195 10.59 3.44 -7.71
N ASP A 196 9.79 2.67 -6.98
CA ASP A 196 9.71 2.77 -5.52
C ASP A 196 11.08 2.64 -4.83
N PRO A 197 11.90 1.60 -5.10
CA PRO A 197 13.21 1.47 -4.44
C PRO A 197 14.18 2.63 -4.72
N LYS A 198 14.00 3.36 -5.84
CA LYS A 198 14.83 4.53 -6.17
C LYS A 198 14.39 5.78 -5.45
N VAL A 199 13.08 5.92 -5.22
CA VAL A 199 12.42 7.12 -4.71
C VAL A 199 12.29 7.05 -3.19
N ASP A 200 11.81 5.93 -2.67
CA ASP A 200 11.41 5.73 -1.27
C ASP A 200 12.14 4.57 -0.57
N GLY A 201 13.21 4.07 -1.18
CA GLY A 201 14.07 3.06 -0.55
C GLY A 201 14.68 3.56 0.77
N ARG A 202 14.53 2.76 1.84
CA ARG A 202 15.15 2.97 3.17
C ARG A 202 16.56 2.37 3.27
N ASP A 203 17.36 2.82 4.24
CA ASP A 203 18.76 2.40 4.39
C ASP A 203 18.95 0.98 4.96
N ASP A 204 17.86 0.36 5.41
CA ASP A 204 17.75 -1.04 5.78
C ASP A 204 16.91 -1.88 4.79
N GLY A 205 16.67 -1.33 3.59
CA GLY A 205 16.00 -2.01 2.50
C GLY A 205 16.79 -3.18 1.91
N GLU A 206 16.37 -3.62 0.73
CA GLU A 206 16.92 -4.83 0.10
C GLU A 206 18.45 -4.77 -0.10
N PRO A 207 19.21 -5.78 0.39
CA PRO A 207 20.64 -5.85 0.18
C PRO A 207 21.03 -5.82 -1.29
N GLY A 208 21.86 -4.84 -1.67
CA GLY A 208 22.35 -4.70 -3.05
C GLY A 208 21.55 -3.69 -3.89
N VAL A 209 20.42 -3.18 -3.38
CA VAL A 209 19.75 -2.00 -3.93
C VAL A 209 20.50 -0.75 -3.46
N ALA A 210 20.68 0.21 -4.38
CA ALA A 210 21.37 1.46 -4.05
C ALA A 210 20.46 2.34 -3.19
N PHE A 211 20.99 2.86 -2.08
CA PHE A 211 20.24 3.79 -1.22
C PHE A 211 20.21 5.19 -1.87
N THR A 212 19.06 5.54 -2.46
CA THR A 212 18.81 6.79 -3.18
C THR A 212 17.52 7.47 -2.70
N GLY A 213 17.08 8.53 -3.38
CA GLY A 213 15.75 9.08 -3.19
C GLY A 213 15.55 9.95 -1.94
N TYR A 214 14.31 10.00 -1.45
CA TYR A 214 13.87 10.83 -0.33
C TYR A 214 14.60 10.48 0.95
N HIS A 215 14.56 9.22 1.40
CA HIS A 215 15.18 8.82 2.67
C HIS A 215 16.71 8.94 2.67
N ARG A 216 17.36 8.80 1.50
CA ARG A 216 18.79 9.11 1.37
C ARG A 216 19.07 10.59 1.64
N LEU A 217 18.25 11.50 1.13
CA LEU A 217 18.37 12.94 1.38
C LEU A 217 17.90 13.34 2.78
N GLU A 218 16.93 12.62 3.35
CA GLU A 218 16.51 12.75 4.74
C GLU A 218 17.69 12.49 5.69
N LYS A 219 18.41 11.39 5.50
CA LYS A 219 19.62 11.08 6.28
C LYS A 219 20.65 12.21 6.23
N ASP A 220 20.89 12.75 5.04
CA ASP A 220 21.79 13.89 4.84
C ASP A 220 21.31 15.14 5.58
N LEU A 221 20.03 15.43 5.54
CA LEU A 221 19.51 16.64 6.17
C LEU A 221 19.53 16.53 7.71
N TRP A 222 19.20 15.36 8.29
CA TRP A 222 19.01 15.22 9.73
C TRP A 222 20.19 14.62 10.49
N GLU A 223 20.99 13.73 9.89
CA GLU A 223 22.03 12.99 10.60
C GLU A 223 23.43 13.33 10.11
N THR A 224 23.70 13.18 8.80
CA THR A 224 25.07 13.21 8.27
C THR A 224 25.52 14.59 7.76
N GLY A 225 24.58 15.53 7.59
CA GLY A 225 24.81 16.77 6.83
C GLY A 225 24.77 16.51 5.33
N LEU A 226 24.49 17.55 4.53
CA LEU A 226 24.55 17.45 3.07
C LEU A 226 25.97 17.03 2.62
N GLN A 227 26.03 15.99 1.81
CA GLN A 227 27.25 15.41 1.25
C GLN A 227 27.60 16.06 -0.09
N SER A 228 28.79 15.77 -0.60
CA SER A 228 29.23 16.29 -1.91
C SER A 228 28.35 15.81 -3.07
N ASP A 229 27.69 14.66 -2.93
CA ASP A 229 26.82 14.05 -3.92
C ASP A 229 25.32 14.35 -3.72
N SER A 230 24.90 14.96 -2.60
CA SER A 230 23.47 15.30 -2.38
C SER A 230 22.85 16.13 -3.51
N PRO A 231 23.55 17.08 -4.18
CA PRO A 231 23.00 17.75 -5.35
C PRO A 231 22.66 16.81 -6.52
N ALA A 232 23.48 15.79 -6.75
CA ALA A 232 23.24 14.79 -7.79
C ALA A 232 22.10 13.84 -7.39
N MET A 233 22.00 13.48 -6.11
CA MET A 233 20.88 12.70 -5.57
C MET A 233 19.54 13.43 -5.74
N ALA A 234 19.52 14.75 -5.48
CA ALA A 234 18.35 15.59 -5.67
C ALA A 234 17.93 15.69 -7.15
N ASP A 235 18.89 15.77 -8.08
CA ASP A 235 18.61 15.75 -9.51
C ASP A 235 18.08 14.40 -9.98
N ALA A 236 18.60 13.28 -9.44
CA ALA A 236 18.10 11.94 -9.72
C ALA A 236 16.65 11.77 -9.26
N LEU A 237 16.33 12.18 -8.03
CA LEU A 237 14.96 12.12 -7.50
C LEU A 237 13.96 12.88 -8.39
N VAL A 238 14.30 14.09 -8.86
CA VAL A 238 13.45 14.85 -9.80
C VAL A 238 13.29 14.13 -11.14
N ALA A 239 14.34 13.47 -11.63
CA ALA A 239 14.28 12.70 -12.87
C ALA A 239 13.35 11.49 -12.72
N ASP A 240 13.43 10.77 -11.60
CA ASP A 240 12.56 9.62 -11.31
C ASP A 240 11.08 10.05 -11.20
N MET A 241 10.79 11.22 -10.60
CA MET A 241 9.41 11.76 -10.59
C MET A 241 8.87 12.08 -11.99
N LYS A 242 9.73 12.56 -12.90
CA LYS A 242 9.34 12.86 -14.30
C LYS A 242 9.17 11.59 -15.12
N ASP A 243 9.97 10.56 -14.84
CA ASP A 243 9.78 9.24 -15.42
C ASP A 243 8.44 8.64 -14.96
N LEU A 244 8.16 8.67 -13.64
CA LEU A 244 6.87 8.26 -13.09
C LEU A 244 5.71 9.00 -13.78
N GLN A 245 5.80 10.32 -13.96
CA GLN A 245 4.78 11.10 -14.67
C GLN A 245 4.53 10.58 -16.10
N THR A 246 5.58 10.23 -16.82
CA THR A 246 5.47 9.69 -18.18
C THR A 246 4.83 8.31 -18.18
N ARG A 247 5.25 7.43 -17.28
CA ARG A 247 4.73 6.06 -17.19
C ARG A 247 3.28 6.04 -16.77
N VAL A 248 2.92 6.80 -15.73
CA VAL A 248 1.55 6.90 -15.23
C VAL A 248 0.64 7.47 -16.31
N ALA A 249 1.06 8.43 -17.14
CA ALA A 249 0.20 8.94 -18.22
C ALA A 249 -0.35 7.84 -19.16
N THR A 250 0.36 6.72 -19.30
CA THR A 250 -0.02 5.59 -20.17
C THR A 250 -0.60 4.38 -19.43
N LEU A 251 -0.57 4.38 -18.09
CA LEU A 251 -1.04 3.26 -17.28
C LEU A 251 -2.57 3.14 -17.33
N GLU A 252 -3.05 1.97 -17.75
CA GLU A 252 -4.45 1.58 -17.63
C GLU A 252 -4.69 0.97 -16.25
N LEU A 253 -5.62 1.55 -15.49
CA LEU A 253 -6.03 1.06 -14.19
C LEU A 253 -7.29 0.20 -14.32
N THR A 254 -7.46 -0.75 -13.42
CA THR A 254 -8.68 -1.54 -13.27
C THR A 254 -9.38 -1.17 -11.97
N PRO A 255 -10.71 -1.34 -11.87
CA PRO A 255 -11.44 -1.04 -10.63
C PRO A 255 -10.94 -1.84 -9.42
N VAL A 256 -10.45 -3.07 -9.64
CA VAL A 256 -9.90 -3.88 -8.56
C VAL A 256 -8.52 -3.37 -8.10
N GLN A 257 -7.71 -2.80 -8.99
CA GLN A 257 -6.46 -2.13 -8.58
C GLN A 257 -6.74 -0.90 -7.72
N LEU A 258 -7.80 -0.14 -7.99
CA LEU A 258 -8.23 0.96 -7.10
C LEU A 258 -8.58 0.43 -5.71
N ALA A 259 -9.35 -0.67 -5.66
CA ALA A 259 -9.77 -1.27 -4.41
C ALA A 259 -8.58 -1.83 -3.60
N ASN A 260 -7.68 -2.55 -4.27
CA ASN A 260 -6.48 -3.11 -3.65
C ASN A 260 -5.55 -2.00 -3.16
N GLY A 261 -5.25 -0.99 -3.99
CA GLY A 261 -4.40 0.13 -3.57
C GLY A 261 -5.00 0.93 -2.42
N ALA A 262 -6.33 1.08 -2.36
CA ALA A 262 -6.97 1.70 -1.19
C ALA A 262 -6.73 0.92 0.11
N LYS A 263 -6.66 -0.41 0.01
CA LYS A 263 -6.38 -1.29 1.16
C LYS A 263 -4.88 -1.26 1.51
N GLU A 264 -4.01 -1.31 0.53
CA GLU A 264 -2.54 -1.31 0.63
C GLU A 264 -2.06 -0.10 1.44
N LEU A 265 -2.50 1.10 1.06
CA LEU A 265 -2.25 2.34 1.81
C LEU A 265 -2.62 2.27 3.30
N LEU A 266 -3.67 1.52 3.65
CA LEU A 266 -4.07 1.37 5.05
C LEU A 266 -3.30 0.24 5.77
N ASP A 267 -2.86 -0.78 5.03
CA ASP A 267 -1.96 -1.80 5.57
C ASP A 267 -0.58 -1.19 5.89
N GLU A 268 0.00 -0.38 5.00
CA GLU A 268 1.26 0.36 5.20
C GLU A 268 1.22 1.25 6.44
N VAL A 269 0.12 2.00 6.61
CA VAL A 269 -0.10 2.79 7.81
C VAL A 269 -0.11 1.90 9.05
N ALA A 270 -0.79 0.75 9.00
CA ALA A 270 -0.96 -0.13 10.13
C ALA A 270 0.34 -0.83 10.57
N THR A 271 1.27 -1.07 9.66
CA THR A 271 2.49 -1.85 9.94
C THR A 271 3.76 -1.00 9.98
N GLY A 272 3.88 0.00 9.10
CA GLY A 272 5.06 0.86 8.97
C GLY A 272 4.87 2.21 9.66
N LYS A 273 4.08 3.11 9.05
CA LYS A 273 4.01 4.54 9.45
C LYS A 273 3.64 4.74 10.93
N ILE A 274 2.78 3.88 11.48
CA ILE A 274 2.39 3.96 12.90
C ILE A 274 3.50 3.62 13.90
N THR A 275 4.58 3.00 13.43
CA THR A 275 5.73 2.65 14.27
C THR A 275 6.86 3.67 14.18
N GLY A 276 6.73 4.67 13.31
CA GLY A 276 7.78 5.67 13.04
C GLY A 276 8.93 5.09 12.22
N GLU A 277 8.69 3.99 11.51
CA GLU A 277 9.69 3.26 10.76
C GLU A 277 10.06 3.95 9.45
N GLU A 278 9.19 4.79 8.91
CA GLU A 278 9.37 5.35 7.58
C GLU A 278 10.37 6.51 7.61
N ASP A 279 10.06 7.54 8.37
CA ASP A 279 10.84 8.76 8.48
C ASP A 279 11.80 8.67 9.68
N ARG A 280 12.76 7.76 9.62
CA ARG A 280 13.61 7.39 10.78
C ARG A 280 14.49 8.53 11.28
N TYR A 281 14.74 9.56 10.47
CA TYR A 281 15.62 10.67 10.83
C TYR A 281 14.85 11.97 11.09
N SER A 282 13.81 12.22 10.30
CA SER A 282 13.00 13.44 10.36
C SER A 282 11.76 13.29 11.26
N HIS A 283 11.28 12.06 11.43
CA HIS A 283 10.11 11.69 12.23
C HIS A 283 8.82 12.38 11.77
N THR A 284 8.65 12.54 10.46
CA THR A 284 7.48 13.19 9.84
C THR A 284 6.36 12.23 9.43
N ASP A 285 6.32 11.03 10.00
CA ASP A 285 5.47 9.91 9.57
C ASP A 285 3.96 10.23 9.58
N LEU A 286 3.52 11.23 10.36
CA LEU A 286 2.11 11.67 10.37
C LEU A 286 1.67 12.40 9.11
N TRP A 287 2.60 12.99 8.34
CA TRP A 287 2.28 13.52 7.02
C TRP A 287 1.97 12.39 6.05
N ASP A 288 2.83 11.37 6.03
CA ASP A 288 2.72 10.20 5.19
C ASP A 288 1.46 9.40 5.55
N PHE A 289 1.23 9.14 6.84
CA PHE A 289 -0.02 8.55 7.34
C PHE A 289 -1.24 9.28 6.77
N LYS A 290 -1.31 10.61 6.96
CA LYS A 290 -2.46 11.38 6.47
C LYS A 290 -2.61 11.25 4.96
N ALA A 291 -1.51 11.29 4.23
CA ALA A 291 -1.49 11.17 2.77
C ALA A 291 -1.97 9.79 2.30
N ASN A 292 -1.54 8.68 2.93
CA ASN A 292 -2.03 7.34 2.59
C ASN A 292 -3.55 7.22 2.86
N VAL A 293 -4.04 7.76 3.98
CA VAL A 293 -5.48 7.81 4.28
C VAL A 293 -6.24 8.59 3.20
N GLU A 294 -5.72 9.73 2.75
CA GLU A 294 -6.34 10.52 1.68
C GLU A 294 -6.32 9.80 0.32
N GLY A 295 -5.24 9.09 0.00
CA GLY A 295 -5.15 8.25 -1.20
C GLY A 295 -6.20 7.13 -1.19
N SER A 296 -6.33 6.45 -0.04
CA SER A 296 -7.33 5.41 0.17
C SER A 296 -8.76 5.95 0.04
N GLN A 297 -9.04 7.10 0.67
CA GLN A 297 -10.32 7.81 0.54
C GLN A 297 -10.63 8.17 -0.91
N ALA A 298 -9.65 8.65 -1.68
CA ALA A 298 -9.85 9.04 -3.08
C ALA A 298 -10.21 7.83 -3.97
N ALA A 299 -9.55 6.70 -3.78
CA ALA A 299 -9.84 5.46 -4.49
C ALA A 299 -11.24 4.93 -4.14
N VAL A 300 -11.59 4.88 -2.85
CA VAL A 300 -12.93 4.48 -2.38
C VAL A 300 -13.99 5.43 -2.91
N ALA A 301 -13.76 6.74 -2.86
CA ALA A 301 -14.67 7.78 -3.35
C ALA A 301 -15.00 7.58 -4.83
N ALA A 302 -14.00 7.24 -5.65
CA ALA A 302 -14.22 6.95 -7.07
C ALA A 302 -15.12 5.72 -7.27
N LEU A 303 -15.01 4.70 -6.43
CA LEU A 303 -15.78 3.46 -6.51
C LEU A 303 -17.18 3.52 -5.88
N ARG A 304 -17.53 4.61 -5.16
CA ARG A 304 -18.83 4.75 -4.46
C ARG A 304 -20.07 4.51 -5.31
N PRO A 305 -20.16 4.95 -6.58
CA PRO A 305 -21.34 4.66 -7.39
C PRO A 305 -21.66 3.17 -7.55
N VAL A 306 -20.65 2.30 -7.45
CA VAL A 306 -20.81 0.84 -7.51
C VAL A 306 -20.94 0.23 -6.13
N ILE A 307 -20.13 0.69 -5.16
CA ILE A 307 -20.20 0.23 -3.76
C ILE A 307 -21.60 0.45 -3.20
N ASP A 308 -22.13 1.68 -3.29
CA ASP A 308 -23.40 2.04 -2.66
C ASP A 308 -24.62 1.38 -3.34
N GLU A 309 -24.47 0.96 -4.59
CA GLU A 309 -25.49 0.20 -5.31
C GLU A 309 -25.54 -1.26 -4.84
N LYS A 310 -24.38 -1.91 -4.76
CA LYS A 310 -24.26 -3.34 -4.47
C LYS A 310 -24.30 -3.66 -2.98
N ASP A 311 -23.71 -2.80 -2.16
CA ASP A 311 -23.72 -2.90 -0.70
C ASP A 311 -24.04 -1.54 -0.06
N LYS A 312 -25.32 -1.39 0.31
CA LYS A 312 -25.86 -0.17 0.90
C LYS A 312 -25.32 0.13 2.30
N ALA A 313 -24.70 -0.84 2.97
CA ALA A 313 -24.15 -0.68 4.32
C ALA A 313 -22.65 -0.35 4.29
N LEU A 314 -21.93 -0.87 3.29
CA LEU A 314 -20.47 -0.72 3.22
C LEU A 314 -20.03 0.74 3.06
N GLY A 315 -20.63 1.49 2.13
CA GLY A 315 -20.28 2.89 1.91
C GLY A 315 -20.38 3.76 3.17
N PRO A 316 -21.54 3.81 3.86
CA PRO A 316 -21.68 4.54 5.11
C PRO A 316 -20.73 4.08 6.23
N LEU A 317 -20.40 2.78 6.28
CA LEU A 317 -19.43 2.26 7.24
C LEU A 317 -18.02 2.77 6.94
N LEU A 318 -17.59 2.76 5.69
CA LEU A 318 -16.31 3.33 5.27
C LEU A 318 -16.22 4.82 5.62
N ASP A 319 -17.27 5.60 5.32
CA ASP A 319 -17.33 7.03 5.68
C ASP A 319 -17.14 7.26 7.18
N GLN A 320 -17.84 6.47 8.01
CA GLN A 320 -17.72 6.56 9.46
C GLN A 320 -16.29 6.24 9.93
N ARG A 321 -15.67 5.21 9.36
CA ARG A 321 -14.34 4.75 9.78
C ARG A 321 -13.25 5.71 9.35
N PHE A 322 -13.30 6.20 8.12
CA PHE A 322 -12.38 7.24 7.64
C PHE A 322 -12.51 8.53 8.45
N ALA A 323 -13.74 8.99 8.73
CA ALA A 323 -13.95 10.18 9.55
C ALA A 323 -13.39 10.03 10.97
N ALA A 324 -13.40 8.82 11.54
CA ALA A 324 -12.79 8.55 12.84
C ALA A 324 -11.26 8.69 12.79
N VAL A 325 -10.61 8.20 11.72
CA VAL A 325 -9.17 8.39 11.50
C VAL A 325 -8.83 9.86 11.31
N ASP A 326 -9.55 10.57 10.45
CA ASP A 326 -9.31 12.01 10.20
C ASP A 326 -9.48 12.84 11.48
N THR A 327 -10.55 12.58 12.24
CA THR A 327 -10.81 13.26 13.52
C THR A 327 -9.71 12.98 14.55
N LEU A 328 -9.13 11.78 14.53
CA LEU A 328 -8.01 11.44 15.39
C LEU A 328 -6.75 12.19 14.95
N LEU A 329 -6.37 12.12 13.68
CA LEU A 329 -5.17 12.76 13.14
C LEU A 329 -5.18 14.29 13.34
N GLU A 330 -6.35 14.93 13.25
CA GLU A 330 -6.49 16.37 13.48
C GLU A 330 -6.06 16.80 14.90
N GLN A 331 -6.15 15.92 15.90
CA GLN A 331 -5.68 16.21 17.27
C GLN A 331 -4.15 16.34 17.37
N TYR A 332 -3.43 15.88 16.34
CA TYR A 332 -1.98 15.91 16.25
C TYR A 332 -1.46 17.00 15.31
N ARG A 333 -2.33 17.88 14.79
CA ARG A 333 -1.93 19.03 13.98
C ARG A 333 -1.13 20.06 14.78
N VAL A 334 -0.11 20.63 14.15
CA VAL A 334 0.67 21.77 14.65
C VAL A 334 0.88 22.75 13.50
N GLY A 335 0.14 23.88 13.53
CA GLY A 335 0.11 24.82 12.41
C GLY A 335 -0.37 24.13 11.13
N ASP A 336 0.38 24.27 10.04
CA ASP A 336 0.08 23.63 8.75
C ASP A 336 0.58 22.17 8.67
N GLY A 337 1.24 21.67 9.72
CA GLY A 337 1.83 20.35 9.79
C GLY A 337 1.27 19.48 10.92
N TYR A 338 2.06 18.49 11.35
CA TYR A 338 1.74 17.58 12.44
C TYR A 338 2.85 17.57 13.49
N LYS A 339 2.57 16.98 14.65
CA LYS A 339 3.61 16.57 15.60
C LYS A 339 4.57 15.61 14.92
N LEU A 340 5.84 15.63 15.34
CA LEU A 340 6.78 14.59 14.97
C LEU A 340 6.40 13.28 15.66
N TYR A 341 6.73 12.14 15.04
CA TYR A 341 6.46 10.83 15.62
C TYR A 341 7.08 10.67 17.03
N THR A 342 8.27 11.25 17.25
CA THR A 342 8.95 11.23 18.56
C THR A 342 8.23 12.00 19.66
N GLU A 343 7.23 12.82 19.34
CA GLU A 343 6.38 13.53 20.30
C GLU A 343 5.13 12.74 20.69
N LEU A 344 4.88 11.60 20.04
CA LEU A 344 3.74 10.73 20.32
C LEU A 344 4.00 9.83 21.53
N THR A 345 2.98 9.62 22.34
CA THR A 345 3.03 8.65 23.43
C THR A 345 2.64 7.25 22.92
N PRO A 346 2.98 6.17 23.63
CA PRO A 346 2.48 4.83 23.31
C PRO A 346 0.95 4.73 23.30
N GLU A 347 0.25 5.60 24.04
CA GLU A 347 -1.21 5.66 24.01
C GLU A 347 -1.73 6.29 22.71
N ASP A 348 -1.00 7.27 22.16
CA ASP A 348 -1.34 7.91 20.89
C ASP A 348 -1.21 6.93 19.72
N THR A 349 -0.08 6.23 19.62
CA THR A 349 0.13 5.22 18.57
C THR A 349 -0.85 4.06 18.72
N LYS A 350 -1.21 3.67 19.96
CA LYS A 350 -2.29 2.70 20.18
C LYS A 350 -3.64 3.20 19.65
N LYS A 351 -4.03 4.45 19.92
CA LYS A 351 -5.30 5.02 19.41
C LYS A 351 -5.34 5.04 17.89
N MET A 352 -4.22 5.42 17.26
CA MET A 352 -4.07 5.39 15.81
C MET A 352 -4.25 3.97 15.26
N SER A 353 -3.66 2.98 15.94
CA SER A 353 -3.73 1.59 15.51
C SER A 353 -5.17 1.07 15.61
N ASP A 354 -5.84 1.39 16.71
CA ASP A 354 -7.21 0.97 16.96
C ASP A 354 -8.18 1.53 15.88
N VAL A 355 -8.01 2.77 15.41
CA VAL A 355 -8.86 3.34 14.34
C VAL A 355 -8.53 2.81 12.94
N VAL A 356 -7.24 2.56 12.63
CA VAL A 356 -6.83 1.97 11.35
C VAL A 356 -7.26 0.50 11.27
N ASN A 357 -7.11 -0.27 12.35
CA ASN A 357 -7.60 -1.65 12.42
C ASN A 357 -9.12 -1.73 12.21
N ALA A 358 -9.87 -0.70 12.63
CA ALA A 358 -11.31 -0.65 12.40
C ALA A 358 -11.70 -0.38 10.94
N LEU A 359 -10.77 0.09 10.09
CA LEU A 359 -10.93 0.21 8.63
C LEU A 359 -10.58 -1.08 7.89
N ALA A 360 -9.69 -1.91 8.43
CA ALA A 360 -9.10 -3.06 7.73
C ALA A 360 -10.13 -4.04 7.15
N GLU A 361 -11.18 -4.35 7.91
CA GLU A 361 -12.23 -5.26 7.43
C GLU A 361 -13.16 -4.59 6.41
N PRO A 362 -13.76 -3.40 6.66
CA PRO A 362 -14.55 -2.72 5.64
C PRO A 362 -13.81 -2.49 4.31
N ILE A 363 -12.55 -2.07 4.35
CA ILE A 363 -11.80 -1.78 3.12
C ILE A 363 -11.51 -3.06 2.31
N SER A 364 -11.30 -4.20 2.97
CA SER A 364 -11.03 -5.49 2.29
C SER A 364 -12.22 -5.95 1.43
N GLN A 365 -13.45 -5.57 1.82
CA GLN A 365 -14.67 -5.91 1.10
C GLN A 365 -14.84 -5.13 -0.21
N VAL A 366 -14.13 -4.01 -0.40
CA VAL A 366 -14.30 -3.16 -1.59
C VAL A 366 -14.00 -3.93 -2.87
N ALA A 367 -12.89 -4.69 -2.92
CA ALA A 367 -12.49 -5.48 -4.08
C ALA A 367 -13.55 -6.54 -4.43
N VAL A 368 -14.09 -7.22 -3.42
CA VAL A 368 -15.17 -8.19 -3.57
C VAL A 368 -16.42 -7.54 -4.16
N VAL A 369 -16.87 -6.42 -3.58
CA VAL A 369 -18.08 -5.73 -4.01
C VAL A 369 -17.96 -5.24 -5.46
N VAL A 370 -16.84 -4.62 -5.84
CA VAL A 370 -16.70 -4.06 -7.20
C VAL A 370 -16.56 -5.14 -8.27
N THR A 371 -16.10 -6.34 -7.92
CA THR A 371 -15.96 -7.48 -8.85
C THR A 371 -17.16 -8.44 -8.88
N SER A 372 -18.09 -8.34 -7.93
CA SER A 372 -19.27 -9.24 -7.80
C SER A 372 -20.38 -9.07 -8.84
#